data_AF-A0A2M7DTY4-F1
#
_entry.id   AF-A0A2M7DTY4-F1
#
_cell.length_a   1.000
_cell.length_b   1.000
_cell.length_c   1.000
_cell.angle_alpha   90.00
_cell.angle_beta   90.00
_cell.angle_gamma   90.00
#
_symmetry.space_group_name_H-M   'P 1'
#
loop_
_entity.id
_entity.type
_entity.pdbx_description
1 polymer ?
#
loop_
_entity_poly.entity_id
_entity_poly.type
_entity_poly.pdbx_seq_one_letter_code
_entity_poly.pdbx_strand_id
1 'polypeptide(L)' 'MAKTIAAIYENGIFKPLEKVRLHNHEKIQLIVLPNEERISELVKSQKRALRKYCGIGESGLTDVSRNHDKYLYGK' A
#
# COMPACT_ATOMS: atom_id res chain seq x y z
N MET A 1 17.91 15.48 -18.44
CA MET A 1 17.33 15.32 -17.09
C MET A 1 15.91 14.81 -17.24
N ALA A 2 15.51 13.84 -16.41
CA ALA A 2 14.12 13.38 -16.37
C ALA A 2 13.21 14.53 -15.89
N LYS A 3 12.06 14.70 -16.55
CA LYS A 3 11.03 15.67 -16.17
C LYS A 3 9.72 14.93 -15.96
N THR A 4 9.04 15.24 -14.86
CA THR A 4 7.69 14.74 -14.60
C THR A 4 6.69 15.69 -15.23
N ILE A 5 5.77 15.16 -16.03
CA ILE A 5 4.69 15.91 -16.67
C ILE A 5 3.39 15.47 -16.01
N ALA A 6 2.67 16.41 -15.40
CA ALA A 6 1.34 16.14 -14.87
C ALA A 6 0.32 16.09 -16.01
N ALA A 7 -0.53 15.07 -16.02
CA ALA A 7 -1.53 14.85 -17.04
C ALA A 7 -2.80 14.23 -16.45
N ILE A 8 -3.94 14.53 -17.08
CA ILE A 8 -5.23 13.88 -16.79
C ILE A 8 -5.49 12.85 -17.89
N TYR A 9 -5.95 11.67 -17.50
CA TYR A 9 -6.40 10.65 -18.44
C TYR A 9 -7.90 10.79 -18.68
N GLU A 10 -8.27 11.08 -19.93
CA GLU A 10 -9.67 11.22 -20.34
C GLU A 10 -9.91 10.49 -21.67
N ASN A 11 -10.88 9.58 -21.69
CA ASN A 11 -11.32 8.87 -22.91
C ASN A 11 -10.19 8.20 -23.70
N GLY A 12 -9.20 7.60 -23.04
CA GLY A 12 -8.07 6.96 -23.72
C GLY A 12 -6.87 7.86 -23.99
N ILE A 13 -6.97 9.16 -23.69
CA ILE A 13 -5.96 10.16 -24.04
C ILE A 13 -5.35 10.76 -22.76
N PHE A 14 -4.01 10.78 -22.66
CA PHE A 14 -3.29 11.50 -21.63
C PHE A 14 -3.13 12.97 -22.03
N LYS A 15 -3.88 13.85 -21.39
CA LYS A 15 -3.87 15.29 -21.63
C LYS A 15 -2.95 15.97 -20.61
N PRO A 16 -1.84 16.60 -21.02
CA PRO A 16 -0.97 17.29 -20.09
C PRO A 16 -1.66 18.55 -19.53
N LEU A 17 -1.44 18.86 -18.26
CA LEU A 17 -1.97 20.06 -17.61
C LEU A 17 -1.31 21.35 -18.13
N GLU A 18 -0.06 21.22 -18.60
CA GLU A 18 0.74 22.31 -19.13
C GLU A 18 1.27 21.97 -20.52
N LYS A 19 1.60 23.01 -21.31
CA LYS A 19 2.15 22.81 -22.65
C LYS A 19 3.54 22.17 -22.56
N VAL A 20 3.63 20.93 -23.00
CA VAL A 20 4.91 20.19 -23.05
C VAL A 20 5.64 20.49 -24.35
N ARG A 21 6.95 20.64 -24.28
CA ARG A 21 7.85 20.72 -25.44
C ARG A 21 8.53 19.38 -25.65
N LEU A 22 7.85 18.47 -26.35
CA LEU A 22 8.40 17.20 -26.82
C LEU A 22 8.45 17.20 -28.35
N HIS A 23 9.37 16.43 -28.92
CA HIS A 23 9.46 16.27 -30.35
C HIS A 23 8.36 15.33 -30.85
N ASN A 24 7.94 15.50 -32.10
CA ASN A 24 6.99 14.57 -32.69
C ASN A 24 7.62 13.16 -32.78
N HIS A 25 6.84 12.12 -32.52
CA HIS A 25 7.28 10.72 -32.43
C HIS A 25 8.34 10.41 -31.35
N GLU A 26 8.48 11.24 -30.33
CA GLU A 26 9.36 10.95 -29.19
C GLU A 26 8.78 9.83 -28.32
N LYS A 27 9.58 8.78 -28.04
CA LYS A 27 9.18 7.68 -27.16
C LYS A 27 9.27 8.12 -25.71
N ILE A 28 8.16 8.06 -24.97
CA ILE A 28 8.09 8.39 -23.55
C ILE A 28 7.59 7.20 -22.73
N GLN A 29 8.02 7.13 -21.46
CA GLN A 29 7.49 6.18 -20.48
C GLN A 29 6.48 6.89 -19.59
N LEU A 30 5.33 6.23 -19.36
CA LEU A 30 4.29 6.73 -18.47
C LEU A 30 4.36 5.98 -17.15
N ILE A 31 4.45 6.73 -16.05
CA ILE A 31 4.43 6.18 -14.69
C ILE A 31 3.19 6.75 -14.01
N VAL A 32 2.28 5.87 -13.60
CA VAL A 32 1.08 6.26 -12.85
C VAL A 32 1.39 6.21 -11.37
N LEU A 33 1.46 7.39 -10.74
CA LEU A 33 1.65 7.49 -9.30
C LEU A 33 0.28 7.38 -8.59
N PRO A 34 0.19 6.63 -7.49
CA PRO A 34 -1.03 6.58 -6.70
C PRO A 34 -1.33 7.95 -6.09
N ASN A 35 -2.59 8.39 -6.18
CA ASN A 35 -3.07 9.60 -5.51
C ASN A 35 -3.10 9.40 -3.99
N GLU A 36 -2.99 10.49 -3.22
CA GLU A 36 -3.00 10.49 -1.75
C GLU A 36 -4.20 9.74 -1.15
N GLU A 37 -5.38 9.84 -1.78
CA GLU A 37 -6.58 9.11 -1.36
C GLU A 37 -6.40 7.59 -1.47
N ARG A 38 -5.83 7.11 -2.57
CA ARG A 38 -5.50 5.69 -2.77
C ARG A 38 -4.44 5.21 -1.79
N ILE A 39 -3.48 6.08 -1.43
CA ILE A 39 -2.47 5.76 -0.40
C ILE A 39 -3.15 5.57 0.96
N SER A 40 -4.09 6.45 1.33
CA SER A 40 -4.86 6.34 2.57
C SER A 40 -5.67 5.04 2.65
N GLU A 41 -6.33 4.64 1.56
CA GLU A 41 -7.04 3.37 1.45
C GLU A 41 -6.11 2.17 1.59
N LEU A 42 -4.95 2.21 0.92
CA LEU A 42 -3.93 1.18 1.02
C LEU A 42 -3.46 1.01 2.46
N VAL A 43 -3.11 2.11 3.14
CA VAL A 43 -2.68 2.11 4.54
C VAL A 43 -3.78 1.55 5.46
N LYS A 44 -5.04 1.93 5.25
CA LYS A 44 -6.18 1.37 6.00
C LYS A 44 -6.30 -0.14 5.81
N SER A 45 -6.18 -0.63 4.58
CA SER A 45 -6.25 -2.07 4.29
C SER A 45 -5.10 -2.86 4.93
N GLN A 46 -3.87 -2.34 4.87
CA GLN A 46 -2.70 -2.92 5.52
C GLN A 46 -2.87 -2.95 7.05
N LYS A 47 -3.33 -1.84 7.65
CA LYS A 47 -3.60 -1.77 9.10
C LYS A 47 -4.67 -2.78 9.52
N ARG A 48 -5.70 -2.99 8.71
CA ARG A 48 -6.74 -4.00 8.96
C ARG A 48 -6.17 -5.42 8.88
N ALA A 49 -5.31 -5.70 7.91
CA ALA A 49 -4.65 -7.00 7.81
C ALA A 49 -3.74 -7.26 9.01
N LEU A 50 -2.90 -6.28 9.40
CA LEU A 50 -2.04 -6.37 10.57
C LEU A 50 -2.82 -6.56 11.87
N ARG A 51 -3.97 -5.89 12.03
CA ARG A 51 -4.86 -6.09 13.17
C ARG A 51 -5.38 -7.52 13.32
N LYS A 52 -5.43 -8.33 12.26
CA LYS A 52 -5.79 -9.76 12.37
C LYS A 52 -4.69 -10.57 13.06
N TYR A 53 -3.46 -10.08 13.03
CA TYR A 53 -2.29 -10.70 13.66
C TYR A 53 -1.95 -10.05 15.01
N CYS A 54 -2.34 -8.79 15.23
CA CYS A 54 -2.34 -8.18 16.56
C CYS A 54 -3.39 -8.89 17.43
N GLY A 55 -2.93 -9.62 18.43
CA GLY A 55 -3.70 -10.64 19.15
C GLY A 55 -2.82 -11.82 19.57
N ILE A 56 -1.72 -12.05 18.84
CA ILE A 56 -0.63 -12.93 19.26
C ILE A 56 -0.03 -12.35 20.55
N GLY A 57 -0.34 -12.97 21.70
CA GLY A 57 0.17 -12.56 23.01
C GLY A 57 -0.76 -11.66 23.84
N GLU A 58 -1.98 -11.36 23.40
CA GLU A 58 -2.95 -10.56 24.18
C GLU A 58 -3.48 -11.29 25.44
N SER A 59 -3.19 -12.59 25.61
CA SER A 59 -3.60 -13.35 26.79
C SER A 59 -2.94 -12.88 28.09
N GLY A 60 -1.83 -12.11 28.01
CA GLY A 60 -1.03 -11.72 29.17
C GLY A 60 -0.29 -12.89 29.83
N LEU A 61 -0.40 -14.10 29.26
CA LEU A 61 0.25 -15.31 29.76
C LEU A 61 1.64 -15.42 29.15
N THR A 62 2.66 -15.33 29.99
CA THR A 62 4.08 -15.37 29.58
C THR A 62 4.70 -16.76 29.70
N ASP A 63 4.02 -17.70 30.36
CA ASP A 63 4.52 -19.04 30.67
C ASP A 63 3.89 -20.16 29.82
N VAL A 64 3.06 -19.81 28.84
CA VAL A 64 2.34 -20.77 27.97
C VAL A 64 3.25 -21.79 27.28
N SER A 65 4.47 -21.41 26.90
CA SER A 65 5.43 -22.37 26.31
C SER A 65 6.08 -23.28 27.34
N ARG A 66 6.24 -22.83 28.60
CA ARG A 66 6.87 -23.61 29.67
C ARG A 66 5.89 -24.57 30.33
N ASN A 67 4.63 -24.14 30.51
CA ASN A 67 3.58 -24.89 31.18
C ASN A 67 2.52 -25.38 30.17
N HIS A 68 2.94 -25.84 29.00
CA HIS A 68 2.04 -26.24 27.91
C HIS A 68 1.02 -27.29 28.36
N ASP A 69 1.43 -28.26 29.19
CA ASP A 69 0.54 -29.32 29.70
C ASP A 69 -0.63 -28.76 30.52
N LYS A 70 -0.40 -27.72 31.32
CA LYS A 70 -1.44 -27.06 32.11
C LYS A 70 -2.51 -26.44 31.21
N TYR A 71 -2.09 -25.80 30.12
CA TYR A 71 -3.00 -25.09 29.21
C TYR A 71 -3.66 -26.00 28.18
N LEU A 72 -3.01 -27.11 27.79
CA LEU A 72 -3.55 -28.08 26.84
C LEU A 72 -4.40 -29.17 27.51
N TYR A 73 -4.00 -29.62 28.70
CA TYR A 73 -4.58 -30.80 29.35
C TYR A 73 -5.19 -30.52 30.73
N GLY A 74 -5.09 -29.29 31.25
CA GLY A 74 -5.73 -28.88 32.51
C GLY A 74 -5.18 -29.57 33.77
N LYS A 75 -3.94 -30.06 33.72
CA LYS A 75 -3.25 -30.73 34.83
C LYS A 75 -2.26 -29.82 35.54
#